data_AF-A0A9E2NC72-F1
#
_entry.id   AF-A0A9E2NC72-F1
#
_cell.length_a   1.000
_cell.length_b   1.000
_cell.length_c   1.000
_cell.angle_alpha   90.00
_cell.angle_beta   90.00
_cell.angle_gamma   90.00
#
_symmetry.space_group_name_H-M   'P 1'
#
loop_
_entity.id
_entity.type
_entity.pdbx_description
1 polymer ?
#
loop_
_entity_poly.entity_id
_entity_poly.type
_entity_poly.pdbx_seq_one_letter_code
_entity_poly.pdbx_strand_id
1 'polypeptide(L)'
;MRTIDRSVISEYIETAAMAVAAAARSAPHTTGDLELVINILTPEEIKAVQQAVVIPGLGDPEKVLVYDGMLTIGAVVTRSDTGWDCGACGFETCGDLNRAAKPRDPSASRPPGPCCNWKILDWSISLDYAAAMASQLGLQTRVQDIQGAAALALGYAGAVDVCSTVPLMAEKRNPLFAGRFDGAPQELKKARLEHAQASLKRLFPTTMDLDMFDVLVSSFGLRLSPNLAGMIEPGPPAPAPPRSKGE
;
A
#
# COMPACT_ATOMS: atom_id res chain seq x y z
N MET A 1 -11.06 -18.68 -34.84
CA MET A 1 -11.41 -18.14 -33.51
C MET A 1 -10.10 -17.76 -32.84
N ARG A 2 -9.82 -16.46 -32.61
CA ARG A 2 -8.61 -16.06 -31.88
C ARG A 2 -8.87 -16.30 -30.40
N THR A 3 -8.11 -17.19 -29.80
CA THR A 3 -8.14 -17.40 -28.35
C THR A 3 -7.52 -16.17 -27.69
N ILE A 4 -8.13 -15.62 -26.65
CA ILE A 4 -7.50 -14.57 -25.86
C ILE A 4 -6.37 -15.23 -25.08
N ASP A 5 -5.13 -15.00 -25.51
CA ASP A 5 -3.93 -15.44 -24.82
C ASP A 5 -3.32 -14.29 -23.99
N ARG A 6 -2.24 -14.58 -23.24
CA ARG A 6 -1.59 -13.59 -22.38
C ARG A 6 -0.99 -12.40 -23.14
N SER A 7 -0.59 -12.58 -24.40
CA SER A 7 -0.01 -11.48 -25.19
C SER A 7 -1.07 -10.43 -25.52
N VAL A 8 -2.27 -10.87 -25.89
CA VAL A 8 -3.42 -10.00 -26.15
C VAL A 8 -3.87 -9.25 -24.89
N ILE A 9 -3.83 -9.91 -23.73
CA ILE A 9 -4.14 -9.28 -22.44
C ILE A 9 -3.10 -8.19 -22.10
N SER A 10 -1.81 -8.44 -22.33
CA SER A 10 -0.76 -7.46 -22.08
C SER A 10 -0.93 -6.19 -22.91
N GLU A 11 -1.21 -6.34 -24.21
CA GLU A 11 -1.48 -5.21 -25.11
C GLU A 11 -2.73 -4.42 -24.68
N TYR A 12 -3.78 -5.12 -24.26
CA TYR A 12 -4.99 -4.50 -23.73
C TYR A 12 -4.71 -3.69 -22.46
N ILE A 13 -3.91 -4.24 -21.55
CA ILE A 13 -3.59 -3.60 -20.27
C ILE A 13 -2.81 -2.30 -20.46
N GLU A 14 -1.86 -2.24 -21.39
CA GLU A 14 -1.16 -0.99 -21.71
C GLU A 14 -2.13 0.09 -22.19
N THR A 15 -3.05 -0.28 -23.09
CA THR A 15 -4.08 0.64 -23.59
C THR A 15 -5.02 1.09 -22.48
N ALA A 16 -5.46 0.16 -21.63
CA ALA A 16 -6.33 0.45 -20.52
C ALA A 16 -5.65 1.32 -19.46
N ALA A 17 -4.36 1.10 -19.17
CA ALA A 17 -3.60 1.93 -18.25
C ALA A 17 -3.54 3.38 -18.73
N MET A 18 -3.35 3.63 -20.03
CA MET A 18 -3.41 4.98 -20.59
C MET A 18 -4.80 5.62 -20.42
N ALA A 19 -5.88 4.87 -20.65
CA ALA A 19 -7.24 5.37 -20.46
C ALA A 19 -7.54 5.68 -18.98
N VAL A 20 -7.08 4.83 -18.05
CA VAL A 20 -7.20 5.03 -16.60
C VAL A 20 -6.41 6.26 -16.15
N ALA A 21 -5.19 6.45 -16.65
CA ALA A 21 -4.38 7.64 -16.37
C ALA A 21 -5.07 8.92 -16.87
N ALA A 22 -5.63 8.87 -18.09
CA ALA A 22 -6.38 9.99 -18.65
C ALA A 22 -7.63 10.32 -17.82
N ALA A 23 -8.35 9.30 -17.36
CA ALA A 23 -9.52 9.48 -16.50
C ALA A 23 -9.17 10.17 -15.17
N ALA A 24 -8.12 9.70 -14.48
CA ALA A 24 -7.63 10.34 -13.26
C ALA A 24 -7.25 11.80 -13.48
N ARG A 25 -6.56 12.11 -14.59
CA ARG A 25 -6.17 13.48 -14.93
C ARG A 25 -7.36 14.38 -15.25
N SER A 26 -8.43 13.82 -15.81
CA SER A 26 -9.65 14.55 -16.17
C SER A 26 -10.67 14.68 -15.04
N ALA A 27 -10.34 14.18 -13.85
CA ALA A 27 -11.23 14.17 -12.71
C ALA A 27 -11.68 15.60 -12.34
N PRO A 28 -12.97 15.81 -12.00
CA PRO A 28 -13.50 17.12 -11.65
C PRO A 28 -13.09 17.48 -10.22
N HIS A 29 -11.96 18.16 -10.10
CA HIS A 29 -11.44 18.65 -8.82
C HIS A 29 -12.29 19.81 -8.26
N THR A 30 -12.47 19.81 -6.95
CA THR A 30 -13.19 20.85 -6.20
C THR A 30 -12.45 22.18 -6.26
N THR A 31 -11.12 22.15 -6.10
CA THR A 31 -10.30 23.36 -6.17
C THR A 31 -9.99 23.79 -7.60
N GLY A 32 -10.15 22.88 -8.57
CA GLY A 32 -9.84 23.10 -9.98
C GLY A 32 -8.34 23.18 -10.28
N ASP A 33 -7.48 23.10 -9.27
CA ASP A 33 -6.04 23.22 -9.39
C ASP A 33 -5.38 22.15 -8.50
N LEU A 34 -5.05 21.00 -9.08
CA LEU A 34 -4.25 19.97 -8.40
C LEU A 34 -3.27 19.38 -9.40
N GLU A 35 -1.98 19.57 -9.13
CA GLU A 35 -0.94 18.89 -9.88
C GLU A 35 -0.84 17.42 -9.46
N LEU A 36 -1.19 16.55 -10.40
CA LEU A 36 -1.08 15.10 -10.26
C LEU A 36 0.19 14.60 -10.94
N VAL A 37 0.91 13.73 -10.27
CA VAL A 37 1.97 12.90 -10.87
C VAL A 37 1.41 11.51 -11.08
N ILE A 38 1.26 11.10 -12.34
CA ILE A 38 0.71 9.79 -12.71
C ILE A 38 1.77 9.03 -13.50
N ASN A 39 2.18 7.87 -13.01
CA ASN A 39 3.09 6.99 -13.73
C ASN A 39 2.44 5.63 -13.97
N ILE A 40 2.65 5.06 -15.16
CA ILE A 40 2.33 3.67 -15.46
C ILE A 40 3.61 2.87 -15.22
N LEU A 41 3.54 1.90 -14.32
CA LEU A 41 4.73 1.14 -13.90
C LEU A 41 5.07 0.03 -14.88
N THR A 42 6.36 -0.24 -15.06
CA THR A 42 6.82 -1.42 -15.82
C THR A 42 6.60 -2.71 -15.03
N PRO A 43 6.59 -3.89 -15.69
CA PRO A 43 6.46 -5.17 -15.00
C PRO A 43 7.51 -5.39 -13.88
N GLU A 44 8.73 -4.89 -14.07
CA GLU A 44 9.82 -4.95 -13.10
C GLU A 44 9.55 -4.06 -11.89
N GLU A 45 9.05 -2.84 -12.11
CA GLU A 45 8.67 -1.90 -11.06
C GLU A 45 7.49 -2.43 -10.23
N ILE A 46 6.47 -3.00 -10.89
CA ILE A 46 5.35 -3.67 -10.22
C ILE A 46 5.86 -4.76 -9.27
N LYS A 47 6.77 -5.60 -9.76
CA LYS A 47 7.37 -6.67 -8.95
C LYS A 47 8.14 -6.10 -7.74
N ALA A 48 8.91 -5.04 -7.94
CA ALA A 48 9.65 -4.39 -6.87
C ALA A 48 8.72 -3.79 -5.79
N VAL A 49 7.66 -3.07 -6.20
CA VAL A 49 6.64 -2.53 -5.29
C VAL A 49 5.97 -3.64 -4.48
N GLN A 50 5.59 -4.74 -5.15
CA GLN A 50 4.97 -5.88 -4.47
C GLN A 50 5.89 -6.50 -3.42
N GLN A 51 7.19 -6.61 -3.70
CA GLN A 51 8.18 -7.14 -2.76
C GLN A 51 8.37 -6.23 -1.54
N ALA A 52 8.42 -4.92 -1.75
CA ALA A 52 8.66 -3.93 -0.68
C ALA A 52 7.52 -3.83 0.36
N VAL A 53 6.29 -4.21 0.01
CA VAL A 53 5.09 -4.09 0.86
C VAL A 53 5.05 -5.11 2.01
N VAL A 54 5.98 -6.07 2.06
CA VAL A 54 6.04 -7.08 3.12
C VAL A 54 6.65 -6.49 4.40
N ILE A 55 5.86 -5.66 5.09
CA ILE A 55 6.12 -5.21 6.46
C ILE A 55 5.35 -6.14 7.40
N PRO A 56 5.99 -6.73 8.44
CA PRO A 56 5.32 -7.62 9.38
C PRO A 56 4.18 -6.89 10.11
N GLY A 57 2.96 -7.44 10.01
CA GLY A 57 1.77 -6.95 10.73
C GLY A 57 0.57 -6.53 9.86
N LEU A 58 0.72 -6.36 8.54
CA LEU A 58 -0.37 -5.88 7.66
C LEU A 58 -0.68 -6.77 6.44
N GLY A 59 0.13 -7.80 6.18
CA GLY A 59 -0.06 -8.69 5.03
C GLY A 59 0.16 -10.14 5.40
N ASP A 60 -0.78 -10.98 4.99
CA ASP A 60 -0.57 -12.42 4.94
C ASP A 60 0.46 -12.71 3.82
N PRO A 61 1.62 -13.33 4.13
CA PRO A 61 2.59 -13.71 3.09
C PRO A 61 1.97 -14.63 2.03
N GLU A 62 0.86 -15.29 2.37
CA GLU A 62 0.01 -16.08 1.49
C GLU A 62 -1.16 -15.26 0.90
N LYS A 63 -1.00 -13.95 0.62
CA LYS A 63 -1.89 -13.11 -0.23
C LYS A 63 -1.11 -12.29 -1.26
N VAL A 64 -0.60 -12.97 -2.29
CA VAL A 64 0.11 -12.39 -3.43
C VAL A 64 -0.90 -12.13 -4.52
N LEU A 65 -1.28 -10.87 -4.64
CA LEU A 65 -1.99 -10.39 -5.81
C LEU A 65 -0.98 -10.30 -6.96
N VAL A 66 -1.32 -10.86 -8.12
CA VAL A 66 -0.60 -10.65 -9.37
C VAL A 66 -1.35 -9.57 -10.11
N TYR A 67 -0.64 -8.55 -10.59
CA TYR A 67 -1.22 -7.45 -11.35
C TYR A 67 -0.70 -7.52 -12.76
N ASP A 68 -1.60 -7.34 -13.73
CA ASP A 68 -1.23 -7.28 -15.14
C ASP A 68 -0.68 -5.89 -15.50
N GLY A 69 -1.14 -4.85 -14.78
CA GLY A 69 -0.64 -3.49 -14.87
C GLY A 69 -0.81 -2.73 -13.56
N MET A 70 -0.16 -1.57 -13.43
CA MET A 70 -0.30 -0.72 -12.25
C MET A 70 0.02 0.72 -12.59
N LEU A 71 -0.73 1.62 -11.97
CA LEU A 71 -0.43 3.05 -11.99
C LEU A 71 -0.07 3.52 -10.58
N THR A 72 0.82 4.49 -10.48
CA THR A 72 0.97 5.35 -9.30
C THR A 72 0.29 6.68 -9.57
N ILE A 73 -0.46 7.20 -8.60
CA ILE A 73 -1.11 8.50 -8.66
C ILE A 73 -0.74 9.25 -7.38
N GLY A 74 0.10 10.26 -7.54
CA GLY A 74 0.61 11.09 -6.47
C GLY A 74 0.22 12.55 -6.59
N ALA A 75 0.26 13.26 -5.46
CA ALA A 75 -0.05 14.68 -5.39
C ALA A 75 0.73 15.38 -4.27
N VAL A 76 0.94 16.68 -4.44
CA VAL A 76 1.41 17.58 -3.36
C VAL A 76 0.18 18.09 -2.62
N VAL A 77 0.07 17.75 -1.35
CA VAL A 77 -1.12 18.01 -0.52
C VAL A 77 -0.79 18.75 0.77
N THR A 78 0.49 18.87 1.13
CA THR A 78 0.95 19.62 2.31
C THR A 78 0.85 21.12 2.14
N ARG A 79 0.60 21.59 0.90
CA ARG A 79 0.43 23.01 0.58
C ARG A 79 -0.98 23.30 0.12
N SER A 80 -1.47 24.48 0.48
CA SER A 80 -2.72 25.04 -0.01
C SER A 80 -2.45 26.37 -0.71
N ASP A 81 -2.93 26.48 -1.94
CA ASP A 81 -2.96 27.68 -2.78
C ASP A 81 -4.38 28.24 -2.92
N THR A 82 -5.38 27.61 -2.29
CA THR A 82 -6.79 28.00 -2.44
C THR A 82 -7.11 29.34 -1.80
N GLY A 83 -6.39 29.72 -0.74
CA GLY A 83 -6.62 30.96 0.01
C GLY A 83 -7.98 31.05 0.70
N TRP A 84 -8.70 29.93 0.88
CA TRP A 84 -10.04 29.92 1.46
C TRP A 84 -10.06 30.03 2.98
N ASP A 85 -8.93 29.78 3.65
CA ASP A 85 -8.78 29.90 5.10
C ASP A 85 -9.89 29.18 5.89
N CYS A 86 -10.28 28.01 5.39
CA CYS A 86 -11.46 27.27 5.86
C CYS A 86 -11.29 26.55 7.21
N GLY A 87 -10.08 26.49 7.77
CA GLY A 87 -9.83 25.78 9.04
C GLY A 87 -9.80 24.25 8.97
N ALA A 88 -10.19 23.62 7.86
CA ALA A 88 -10.37 22.15 7.79
C ALA A 88 -9.09 21.33 8.05
N CYS A 89 -7.91 21.91 7.79
CA CYS A 89 -6.61 21.29 8.07
C CYS A 89 -6.10 21.56 9.49
N GLY A 90 -6.88 22.22 10.35
CA GLY A 90 -6.52 22.57 11.73
C GLY A 90 -5.72 23.87 11.88
N PHE A 91 -5.57 24.66 10.81
CA PHE A 91 -4.91 25.97 10.81
C PHE A 91 -5.90 27.07 10.40
N GLU A 92 -5.81 28.24 11.01
CA GLU A 92 -6.70 29.38 10.74
C GLU A 92 -6.54 29.87 9.29
N THR A 93 -5.31 29.97 8.79
CA THR A 93 -5.04 30.37 7.41
C THR A 93 -4.29 29.30 6.60
N CYS A 94 -4.46 29.32 5.29
CA CYS A 94 -3.67 28.51 4.35
C CYS A 94 -2.19 28.86 4.44
N GLY A 95 -1.87 30.13 4.75
CA GLY A 95 -0.51 30.59 5.00
C GLY A 95 0.14 29.91 6.21
N ASP A 96 -0.62 29.70 7.30
CA ASP A 96 -0.13 28.98 8.48
C ASP A 96 0.12 27.51 8.18
N LEU A 97 -0.80 26.85 7.46
CA LEU A 97 -0.59 25.48 6.97
C LEU A 97 0.71 25.39 6.17
N ASN A 98 0.89 26.28 5.19
CA ASN A 98 2.06 26.28 4.31
C ASN A 98 3.38 26.51 5.06
N ARG A 99 3.36 27.28 6.15
CA ARG A 99 4.54 27.46 7.03
C ARG A 99 4.82 26.26 7.90
N ALA A 100 3.78 25.55 8.34
CA ALA A 100 3.88 24.36 9.18
C ALA A 100 4.24 23.09 8.38
N ALA A 101 3.94 23.09 7.08
CA ALA A 101 4.24 22.00 6.16
C ALA A 101 5.74 21.68 6.16
N LYS A 102 6.07 20.40 6.36
CA LYS A 102 7.44 19.90 6.31
C LYS A 102 7.65 19.13 5.00
N PRO A 103 8.83 19.24 4.38
CA PRO A 103 9.18 18.38 3.26
C PRO A 103 9.01 16.91 3.65
N ARG A 104 8.55 16.09 2.69
CA ARG A 104 8.49 14.65 2.89
C ARG A 104 9.88 14.11 3.24
N ASP A 105 9.98 13.37 4.34
CA ASP A 105 11.14 12.53 4.63
C ASP A 105 11.09 11.29 3.73
N PRO A 106 12.08 11.09 2.83
CA PRO A 106 12.09 9.93 1.94
C PRO A 106 12.09 8.58 2.68
N SER A 107 12.60 8.55 3.90
CA SER A 107 12.66 7.36 4.75
C SER A 107 11.37 7.09 5.53
N ALA A 108 10.44 8.05 5.56
CA ALA A 108 9.17 7.91 6.25
C ALA A 108 8.17 7.08 5.42
N SER A 109 7.62 6.04 6.06
CA SER A 109 6.56 5.19 5.50
C SER A 109 5.18 5.82 5.56
N ARG A 110 5.01 6.90 6.33
CA ARG A 110 3.75 7.64 6.46
C ARG A 110 3.79 8.92 5.62
N PRO A 111 2.65 9.36 5.07
CA PRO A 111 2.58 10.64 4.39
C PRO A 111 2.95 11.79 5.35
N PRO A 112 3.59 12.86 4.84
CA PRO A 112 3.89 14.03 5.65
C PRO A 112 2.59 14.69 6.10
N GLY A 113 2.67 15.45 7.19
CA GLY A 113 1.57 16.27 7.68
C GLY A 113 2.12 17.58 8.25
N PRO A 114 1.30 18.63 8.33
CA PRO A 114 -0.14 18.70 7.99
C PRO A 114 -0.46 18.73 6.48
N CYS A 115 -1.70 18.38 6.11
CA CYS A 115 -2.18 18.38 4.71
C CYS A 115 -3.42 19.27 4.54
N CYS A 116 -3.55 19.90 3.37
CA CYS A 116 -4.77 20.57 2.96
C CYS A 116 -5.87 19.55 2.69
N ASN A 117 -7.00 19.68 3.39
CA ASN A 117 -8.15 18.78 3.23
C ASN A 117 -8.70 18.78 1.80
N TRP A 118 -8.71 19.93 1.14
CA TRP A 118 -9.21 20.07 -0.23
C TRP A 118 -8.31 19.42 -1.27
N LYS A 119 -6.98 19.51 -1.10
CA LYS A 119 -6.03 18.83 -1.99
C LYS A 119 -6.09 17.30 -1.83
N ILE A 120 -6.26 16.81 -0.60
CA ILE A 120 -6.53 15.38 -0.33
C ILE A 120 -7.83 14.93 -1.00
N LEU A 121 -8.88 15.74 -0.91
CA LEU A 121 -10.16 15.45 -1.56
C LEU A 121 -10.00 15.34 -3.07
N ASP A 122 -9.36 16.32 -3.71
CA ASP A 122 -9.16 16.32 -5.17
C ASP A 122 -8.29 15.17 -5.66
N TRP A 123 -7.26 14.81 -4.89
CA TRP A 123 -6.45 13.64 -5.16
C TRP A 123 -7.28 12.36 -5.05
N SER A 124 -8.14 12.27 -4.03
CA SER A 124 -9.05 11.13 -3.84
C SER A 124 -10.07 11.01 -4.97
N ILE A 125 -10.66 12.12 -5.45
CA ILE A 125 -11.53 12.14 -6.63
C ILE A 125 -10.78 11.57 -7.85
N SER A 126 -9.50 11.91 -8.02
CA SER A 126 -8.68 11.39 -9.12
C SER A 126 -8.47 9.87 -9.05
N LEU A 127 -8.24 9.35 -7.84
CA LEU A 127 -8.14 7.91 -7.59
C LEU A 127 -9.45 7.19 -7.91
N ASP A 128 -10.58 7.76 -7.49
CA ASP A 128 -11.91 7.20 -7.75
C ASP A 128 -12.25 7.21 -9.24
N TYR A 129 -11.87 8.27 -9.97
CA TYR A 129 -12.05 8.34 -11.42
C TYR A 129 -11.20 7.30 -12.16
N ALA A 130 -9.96 7.08 -11.74
CA ALA A 130 -9.14 5.99 -12.26
C ALA A 130 -9.79 4.62 -11.99
N ALA A 131 -10.26 4.39 -10.75
CA ALA A 131 -10.89 3.14 -10.38
C ALA A 131 -12.19 2.88 -11.16
N ALA A 132 -13.01 3.93 -11.35
CA ALA A 132 -14.22 3.87 -12.15
C ALA A 132 -13.92 3.55 -13.62
N MET A 133 -12.89 4.19 -14.21
CA MET A 133 -12.47 3.90 -15.59
C MET A 133 -11.98 2.46 -15.75
N ALA A 134 -11.14 1.96 -14.83
CA ALA A 134 -10.70 0.57 -14.84
C ALA A 134 -11.89 -0.39 -14.79
N SER A 135 -12.89 -0.11 -13.93
CA SER A 135 -14.13 -0.90 -13.87
C SER A 135 -14.95 -0.83 -15.16
N GLN A 136 -15.03 0.34 -15.82
CA GLN A 136 -15.72 0.50 -17.11
C GLN A 136 -15.04 -0.28 -18.23
N LEU A 137 -13.72 -0.44 -18.15
CA LEU A 137 -12.90 -1.28 -19.02
C LEU A 137 -12.94 -2.77 -18.63
N GLY A 138 -13.79 -3.16 -17.68
CA GLY A 138 -13.92 -4.56 -17.24
C GLY A 138 -12.70 -5.10 -16.51
N LEU A 139 -11.81 -4.22 -16.04
CA LEU A 139 -10.65 -4.57 -15.23
C LEU A 139 -11.00 -4.53 -13.76
N GLN A 140 -10.45 -5.47 -13.01
CA GLN A 140 -10.56 -5.45 -11.57
C GLN A 140 -9.47 -4.56 -10.99
N THR A 141 -9.84 -3.71 -10.04
CA THR A 141 -8.91 -2.79 -9.38
C THR A 141 -9.35 -2.52 -7.95
N ARG A 142 -8.40 -2.10 -7.12
CA ARG A 142 -8.62 -1.51 -5.81
C ARG A 142 -7.48 -0.55 -5.53
N VAL A 143 -7.82 0.69 -5.19
CA VAL A 143 -6.83 1.70 -4.77
C VAL A 143 -6.07 1.20 -3.55
N GLN A 144 -4.74 1.28 -3.59
CA GLN A 144 -3.85 0.73 -2.56
C GLN A 144 -2.77 1.73 -2.13
N ASP A 145 -2.92 2.22 -0.90
CA ASP A 145 -2.02 3.22 -0.31
C ASP A 145 -0.69 2.61 0.17
N ILE A 146 -0.72 1.38 0.71
CA ILE A 146 0.52 0.72 1.17
C ILE A 146 1.47 0.49 -0.01
N GLN A 147 0.92 0.13 -1.16
CA GLN A 147 1.69 -0.02 -2.40
C GLN A 147 2.15 1.33 -2.95
N GLY A 148 1.34 2.39 -2.79
CA GLY A 148 1.76 3.76 -3.10
C GLY A 148 2.92 4.25 -2.22
N ALA A 149 2.88 3.96 -0.92
CA ALA A 149 3.98 4.25 0.00
C ALA A 149 5.26 3.48 -0.36
N ALA A 150 5.14 2.22 -0.76
CA ALA A 150 6.27 1.44 -1.26
C ALA A 150 6.83 2.01 -2.58
N ALA A 151 5.95 2.39 -3.52
CA ALA A 151 6.35 3.03 -4.77
C ALA A 151 7.06 4.37 -4.53
N LEU A 152 6.63 5.15 -3.54
CA LEU A 152 7.34 6.37 -3.11
C LEU A 152 8.73 6.09 -2.55
N ALA A 153 8.85 5.07 -1.69
CA ALA A 153 10.14 4.69 -1.11
C ALA A 153 11.12 4.18 -2.17
N LEU A 154 10.61 3.55 -3.24
CA LEU A 154 11.39 3.07 -4.38
C LEU A 154 11.64 4.14 -5.46
N GLY A 155 11.02 5.31 -5.36
CA GLY A 155 11.20 6.43 -6.31
C GLY A 155 10.32 6.37 -7.57
N TYR A 156 9.29 5.51 -7.61
CA TYR A 156 8.41 5.30 -8.77
C TYR A 156 7.19 6.25 -8.84
N ALA A 157 7.13 7.27 -7.98
CA ALA A 157 6.00 8.18 -7.85
C ALA A 157 6.37 9.67 -7.94
N GLY A 158 7.64 9.99 -8.22
CA GLY A 158 8.13 11.36 -8.30
C GLY A 158 8.16 12.08 -6.94
N ALA A 159 8.35 13.41 -7.00
CA ALA A 159 8.41 14.28 -5.82
C ALA A 159 7.00 14.71 -5.39
N VAL A 160 6.31 13.83 -4.66
CA VAL A 160 4.94 14.06 -4.16
C VAL A 160 4.86 13.80 -2.65
N ASP A 161 3.82 14.33 -2.01
CA ASP A 161 3.57 14.14 -0.58
C ASP A 161 2.85 12.82 -0.32
N VAL A 162 1.83 12.53 -1.13
CA VAL A 162 1.00 11.33 -1.06
C VAL A 162 1.06 10.59 -2.38
N CYS A 163 0.92 9.27 -2.33
CA CYS A 163 0.82 8.42 -3.50
C CYS A 163 0.04 7.16 -3.16
N SER A 164 -0.82 6.75 -4.08
CA SER A 164 -1.56 5.50 -4.05
C SER A 164 -1.39 4.81 -5.40
N THR A 165 -1.61 3.50 -5.40
CA THR A 165 -1.56 2.71 -6.62
C THR A 165 -2.94 2.29 -7.08
N VAL A 166 -3.11 2.23 -8.40
CA VAL A 166 -4.28 1.65 -9.07
C VAL A 166 -3.81 0.42 -9.85
N PRO A 167 -3.83 -0.77 -9.24
CA PRO A 167 -3.50 -2.01 -9.93
C PRO A 167 -4.60 -2.39 -10.93
N LEU A 168 -4.21 -2.97 -12.06
CA LEU A 168 -5.10 -3.44 -13.11
C LEU A 168 -4.98 -4.96 -13.24
N MET A 169 -6.13 -5.64 -13.26
CA MET A 169 -6.20 -7.09 -13.37
C MET A 169 -7.26 -7.48 -14.40
N ALA A 170 -6.85 -8.24 -15.42
CA ALA A 170 -7.71 -8.82 -16.45
C ALA A 170 -8.09 -10.27 -16.10
N GLU A 171 -8.32 -10.57 -14.82
CA GLU A 171 -8.63 -11.92 -14.36
C GLU A 171 -10.13 -12.26 -14.37
N LYS A 172 -10.42 -13.55 -14.60
CA LYS A 172 -11.76 -14.16 -14.58
C LYS A 172 -12.35 -14.32 -13.17
N ARG A 173 -11.51 -14.32 -12.13
CA ARG A 173 -11.90 -14.46 -10.71
C ARG A 173 -11.30 -13.30 -9.93
N ASN A 174 -12.01 -12.78 -8.93
CA ASN A 174 -11.49 -11.66 -8.14
C ASN A 174 -10.39 -12.12 -7.17
N PRO A 175 -9.12 -11.74 -7.39
CA PRO A 175 -8.03 -12.18 -6.52
C PRO A 175 -8.13 -11.58 -5.10
N LEU A 176 -8.89 -10.49 -4.94
CA LEU A 176 -9.17 -9.86 -3.64
C LEU A 176 -10.14 -10.69 -2.79
N PHE A 177 -10.92 -11.60 -3.40
CA PHE A 177 -11.87 -12.50 -2.71
C PHE A 177 -11.52 -14.00 -2.85
N ALA A 178 -10.55 -14.35 -3.68
CA ALA A 178 -10.05 -15.72 -3.81
C ALA A 178 -8.98 -15.99 -2.75
N GLY A 179 -9.39 -16.54 -1.61
CA GLY A 179 -8.45 -17.33 -0.81
C GLY A 179 -7.94 -18.49 -1.67
N ARG A 180 -6.63 -18.53 -1.91
CA ARG A 180 -5.79 -19.60 -2.53
C ARG A 180 -5.17 -19.25 -3.89
N PHE A 181 -3.85 -19.43 -3.92
CA PHE A 181 -2.89 -19.13 -4.97
C PHE A 181 -2.76 -20.27 -5.98
N ASP A 182 -3.66 -20.34 -6.95
CA ASP A 182 -3.46 -21.32 -8.03
C ASP A 182 -2.61 -20.74 -9.19
N GLY A 183 -2.25 -19.45 -9.18
CA GLY A 183 -1.64 -18.77 -10.36
C GLY A 183 -0.35 -17.93 -10.19
N ALA A 184 0.12 -17.61 -8.98
CA ALA A 184 1.29 -16.72 -8.82
C ALA A 184 2.63 -17.43 -9.12
N PRO A 185 3.60 -16.79 -9.82
CA PRO A 185 4.91 -17.38 -10.08
C PRO A 185 5.66 -17.76 -8.80
N GLN A 186 6.28 -18.94 -8.78
CA GLN A 186 6.90 -19.51 -7.58
C GLN A 186 8.02 -18.63 -6.98
N GLU A 187 8.73 -17.90 -7.84
CA GLU A 187 9.79 -16.95 -7.45
C GLU A 187 9.27 -15.78 -6.59
N LEU A 188 8.07 -15.27 -6.90
CA LEU A 188 7.43 -14.19 -6.15
C LEU A 188 7.00 -14.65 -4.75
N LYS A 189 6.52 -15.89 -4.64
CA LYS A 189 6.18 -16.52 -3.35
C LYS A 189 7.43 -16.62 -2.45
N LYS A 190 8.54 -17.13 -3.01
CA LYS A 190 9.81 -17.29 -2.30
C LYS A 190 10.39 -15.95 -1.84
N ALA A 191 10.49 -14.96 -2.73
CA ALA A 191 11.04 -13.65 -2.40
C ALA A 191 10.24 -12.91 -1.31
N ARG A 192 8.91 -13.03 -1.30
CA ARG A 192 8.07 -12.43 -0.24
C ARG A 192 8.22 -13.14 1.11
N LEU A 193 8.36 -14.47 1.11
CA LEU A 193 8.64 -15.23 2.33
C LEU A 193 10.00 -14.84 2.94
N GLU A 194 11.03 -14.72 2.11
CA GLU A 194 12.37 -14.28 2.53
C GLU A 194 12.34 -12.85 3.10
N HIS A 195 11.63 -11.91 2.43
CA HIS A 195 11.48 -10.54 2.94
C HIS A 195 10.69 -10.48 4.26
N ALA A 196 9.63 -11.30 4.41
CA ALA A 196 8.88 -11.41 5.65
C ALA A 196 9.76 -11.90 6.80
N GLN A 197 10.56 -12.95 6.56
CA GLN A 197 11.50 -13.51 7.53
C GLN A 197 12.57 -12.49 7.92
N ALA A 198 13.15 -11.78 6.95
CA ALA A 198 14.15 -10.74 7.20
C ALA A 198 13.57 -9.57 8.02
N SER A 199 12.34 -9.15 7.72
CA SER A 199 11.67 -8.06 8.42
C SER A 199 11.25 -8.46 9.84
N LEU A 200 10.77 -9.69 10.04
CA LEU A 200 10.50 -10.24 11.37
C LEU A 200 11.77 -10.29 12.22
N LYS A 201 12.89 -10.77 11.66
CA LYS A 201 14.19 -10.79 12.33
C LYS A 201 14.71 -9.40 12.71
N ARG A 202 14.37 -8.37 11.91
CA ARG A 202 14.71 -6.97 12.18
C ARG A 202 13.86 -6.36 13.29
N LEU A 203 12.56 -6.68 13.33
CA LEU A 203 11.63 -6.19 14.35
C LEU A 203 11.78 -6.94 15.68
N PHE A 204 12.18 -8.21 15.64
CA PHE A 204 12.36 -9.08 16.79
C PHE A 204 13.78 -9.69 16.78
N PRO A 205 14.80 -8.89 17.15
CA PRO A 205 16.21 -9.30 17.06
C PRO A 205 16.62 -10.34 18.13
N THR A 206 15.86 -10.49 19.21
CA THR A 206 15.99 -11.55 20.22
C THR A 206 14.86 -12.56 20.06
N THR A 207 15.17 -13.84 20.27
CA THR A 207 14.18 -14.94 20.33
C THR A 207 12.97 -14.51 21.15
N MET A 208 11.80 -14.57 20.54
CA MET A 208 10.56 -14.01 21.04
C MET A 208 10.05 -14.87 22.21
N ASP A 209 10.13 -14.35 23.44
CA ASP A 209 9.46 -14.96 24.59
C ASP A 209 7.93 -14.82 24.43
N LEU A 210 7.21 -15.90 24.76
CA LEU A 210 5.76 -16.04 24.58
C LEU A 210 4.94 -14.90 25.24
N ASP A 211 5.46 -14.30 26.31
CA ASP A 211 4.77 -13.23 27.05
C ASP A 211 4.67 -11.91 26.25
N MET A 212 5.64 -11.60 25.37
CA MET A 212 5.59 -10.39 24.54
C MET A 212 4.67 -10.56 23.32
N PHE A 213 4.48 -11.81 22.89
CA PHE A 213 3.62 -12.20 21.78
C PHE A 213 2.13 -12.04 22.12
N ASP A 214 1.73 -12.43 23.34
CA ASP A 214 0.36 -12.23 23.83
C ASP A 214 -0.01 -10.74 24.00
N VAL A 215 0.97 -9.90 24.33
CA VAL A 215 0.80 -8.43 24.38
C VAL A 215 0.60 -7.85 22.97
N LEU A 216 1.31 -8.36 21.96
CA LEU A 216 1.17 -7.91 20.56
C LEU A 216 -0.16 -8.36 19.93
N VAL A 217 -0.57 -9.60 20.18
CA VAL A 217 -1.86 -10.14 19.70
C VAL A 217 -3.04 -9.42 20.37
N SER A 218 -2.95 -9.11 21.68
CA SER A 218 -4.01 -8.39 22.40
C SER A 218 -4.06 -6.89 22.07
N SER A 219 -2.92 -6.23 21.86
CA SER A 219 -2.86 -4.79 21.58
C SER A 219 -3.24 -4.43 20.13
N PHE A 220 -3.04 -5.34 19.18
CA PHE A 220 -3.31 -5.10 17.75
C PHE A 220 -4.41 -5.98 17.16
N GLY A 221 -5.00 -6.90 17.92
CA GLY A 221 -6.10 -7.77 17.45
C GLY A 221 -5.70 -8.69 16.28
N LEU A 222 -4.41 -8.97 16.12
CA LEU A 222 -3.87 -9.74 14.99
C LEU A 222 -4.18 -11.24 15.16
N ARG A 223 -5.04 -11.80 14.29
CA ARG A 223 -5.12 -13.26 14.11
C ARG A 223 -4.01 -13.70 13.17
N LEU A 224 -3.01 -14.40 13.69
CA LEU A 224 -1.98 -15.02 12.87
C LEU A 224 -2.55 -16.17 12.02
N SER A 225 -2.03 -16.30 10.80
CA SER A 225 -2.26 -17.48 9.98
C SER A 225 -1.71 -18.72 10.71
N PRO A 226 -2.44 -19.85 10.76
CA PRO A 226 -2.00 -21.07 11.43
C PRO A 226 -0.64 -21.59 10.95
N ASN A 227 -0.18 -21.19 9.77
CA ASN A 227 1.12 -21.57 9.23
C ASN A 227 2.32 -20.89 9.93
N LEU A 228 2.10 -19.79 10.66
CA LEU A 228 3.16 -19.14 11.45
C LEU A 228 3.35 -19.76 12.85
N ALA A 229 2.32 -20.44 13.38
CA ALA A 229 2.38 -21.04 14.72
C ALA A 229 3.37 -22.21 14.81
N GLY A 230 3.62 -22.90 13.69
CA GLY A 230 4.58 -24.01 13.62
C GLY A 230 6.06 -23.59 13.60
N MET A 231 6.36 -22.29 13.59
CA MET A 231 7.73 -21.76 13.55
C MET A 231 8.26 -21.33 14.93
N ILE A 232 7.48 -21.51 16.00
CA ILE A 232 7.86 -21.17 17.37
C ILE A 232 8.17 -22.47 18.10
N GLU A 233 9.45 -22.76 18.37
CA GLU A 233 9.79 -23.82 19.32
C GLU A 233 9.48 -23.33 20.74
N PRO A 234 8.79 -24.11 21.58
CA PRO A 234 8.54 -23.73 22.96
C PRO A 234 9.89 -23.64 23.70
N GLY A 235 10.20 -22.44 24.19
CA GLY A 235 11.33 -22.23 25.08
C GLY A 235 11.23 -23.09 26.35
N PRO A 236 12.36 -23.35 27.04
CA PRO A 236 12.35 -24.12 28.27
C PRO A 236 11.42 -23.47 29.32
N PRO A 237 10.69 -24.27 30.11
CA PRO A 237 9.73 -23.73 31.08
C PRO A 237 10.45 -22.81 32.08
N ALA A 238 9.86 -21.64 32.32
CA ALA A 238 10.37 -20.66 33.26
C ALA A 238 10.59 -21.30 34.65
N PRO A 239 11.70 -20.97 35.35
CA PRO A 239 11.94 -21.49 36.69
C PRO A 239 10.85 -21.02 37.65
N ALA A 240 10.32 -21.97 38.43
CA ALA A 240 9.24 -21.71 39.38
C ALA A 240 9.63 -20.58 40.36
N PRO A 241 8.71 -19.64 40.65
CA PRO A 241 8.99 -18.55 41.58
C PRO A 241 9.36 -19.09 42.97
N PRO A 242 10.28 -18.44 43.69
CA PRO A 242 10.68 -18.90 45.02
C PRO A 242 9.46 -18.87 45.95
N ARG A 243 9.15 -20.01 46.56
CA ARG A 243 8.12 -20.11 47.60
C ARG A 243 8.51 -19.19 48.75
N SER A 244 7.74 -18.13 48.97
CA SER A 244 7.82 -17.33 50.19
C SER A 244 7.57 -18.25 51.39
N LYS A 245 8.57 -18.37 52.27
CA LYS A 245 8.37 -18.94 53.60
C LYS A 245 7.41 -18.01 54.34
N GLY A 246 6.32 -18.56 54.84
CA GLY A 246 5.28 -17.80 55.53
C GLY A 246 5.78 -17.13 56.81
N GLU A 247 5.24 -15.93 57.04
CA GLU A 247 4.68 -15.50 58.32
C GLU A 247 3.17 -15.34 58.12
#